data_AF-A0A1Y2LJB6-F1
#
_entry.id   AF-A0A1Y2LJB6-F1
#
_cell.length_a   1.000
_cell.length_b   1.000
_cell.length_c   1.000
_cell.angle_alpha   90.00
_cell.angle_beta   90.00
_cell.angle_gamma   90.00
#
_symmetry.space_group_name_H-M   'P 1'
#
loop_
_entity.id
_entity.type
_entity.pdbx_description
1 polymer ?
#
loop_
_entity_poly.entity_id
_entity_poly.type
_entity_poly.pdbx_seq_one_letter_code
_entity_poly.pdbx_strand_id
1 'polypeptide(L)'
;MAILPSQPGIKVSIVDSRGTAFQEFPDDDAEHSDKVVSKYIEATSGSEFRIRWELTSPWPAHTLLLWFYVDSKCVGGVYCHQRKYGRGKYTDTQAGASSIVDGRNFLHKFAFAALDIGMCIGL
;
A
#
# COMPACT_ATOMS: atom_id res chain seq x y z
N MET A 1 -0.73 -7.30 7.85
CA MET A 1 0.23 -6.19 7.78
C MET A 1 1.53 -6.71 7.22
N ALA A 2 2.00 -6.10 6.14
CA ALA A 2 3.27 -6.40 5.51
C ALA A 2 4.41 -5.75 6.30
N ILE A 3 5.39 -6.57 6.71
CA ILE A 3 6.58 -6.14 7.44
C ILE A 3 7.78 -6.79 6.76
N LEU A 4 8.79 -5.99 6.42
CA LEU A 4 10.03 -6.52 5.88
C LEU A 4 10.89 -7.08 7.03
N PRO A 5 11.35 -8.34 6.98
CA PRO A 5 12.18 -8.92 8.03
C PRO A 5 13.45 -8.10 8.32
N SER A 6 14.09 -7.57 7.28
CA SER A 6 15.28 -6.73 7.42
C SER A 6 15.00 -5.32 7.96
N GLN A 7 13.73 -4.89 7.99
CA GLN A 7 13.31 -3.54 8.40
C GLN A 7 12.01 -3.62 9.23
N PRO A 8 12.05 -4.22 10.44
CA PRO A 8 10.85 -4.48 11.24
C PRO A 8 10.14 -3.21 11.74
N GLY A 9 10.83 -2.07 11.72
CA GLY A 9 10.28 -0.75 12.02
C GLY A 9 9.43 -0.15 10.88
N ILE A 10 9.37 -0.79 9.71
CA ILE A 10 8.56 -0.37 8.56
C ILE A 10 7.41 -1.34 8.37
N LYS A 11 6.20 -0.81 8.47
CA LYS A 11 4.96 -1.58 8.35
C LYS A 11 4.09 -0.96 7.27
N VAL A 12 3.53 -1.80 6.41
CA VAL A 12 2.59 -1.37 5.37
C VAL A 12 1.29 -2.16 5.53
N SER A 13 0.17 -1.49 5.31
CA SER A 13 -1.15 -2.12 5.33
C SER A 13 -2.04 -1.46 4.28
N ILE A 14 -2.92 -2.26 3.70
CA ILE A 14 -4.03 -1.74 2.93
C ILE A 14 -5.20 -1.47 3.87
N VAL A 15 -5.83 -0.31 3.73
CA VAL A 15 -6.94 0.13 4.59
C VAL A 15 -8.12 0.60 3.76
N ASP A 16 -9.32 0.50 4.31
CA ASP A 16 -10.53 1.04 3.70
C ASP A 16 -10.57 2.58 3.77
N SER A 17 -11.64 3.18 3.23
CA SER A 17 -11.87 4.63 3.26
C SER A 17 -12.05 5.22 4.66
N ARG A 18 -12.30 4.39 5.68
CA ARG A 18 -12.43 4.75 7.11
C ARG A 18 -11.14 4.51 7.90
N GLY A 19 -10.13 3.90 7.30
CA GLY A 19 -8.85 3.58 7.93
C GLY A 19 -8.82 2.22 8.63
N THR A 20 -9.82 1.37 8.45
CA THR A 20 -9.83 -0.02 8.92
C THR A 20 -8.86 -0.84 8.08
N ALA A 21 -7.94 -1.59 8.68
CA ALA A 21 -7.04 -2.46 7.93
C ALA A 21 -7.80 -3.65 7.36
N PHE A 22 -7.50 -4.01 6.12
CA PHE A 22 -7.94 -5.28 5.56
C PHE A 22 -7.21 -6.45 6.24
N GLN A 23 -7.87 -7.61 6.28
CA GLN A 23 -7.23 -8.84 6.70
C GLN A 23 -6.23 -9.28 5.62
N GLU A 24 -5.01 -9.58 6.05
CA GLU A 24 -3.93 -10.01 5.17
C GLU A 24 -3.54 -11.46 5.49
N PHE A 25 -3.41 -12.28 4.46
CA PHE A 25 -3.04 -13.68 4.54
C PHE A 25 -1.62 -13.89 3.99
N PRO A 26 -0.91 -14.94 4.42
CA PRO A 26 0.27 -15.43 3.72
C PRO A 26 -0.05 -15.70 2.25
N ASP A 27 0.86 -15.32 1.38
CA ASP A 27 0.81 -15.66 -0.04
C ASP A 27 1.86 -16.75 -0.27
N ASP A 28 1.43 -18.00 -0.19
CA ASP A 28 2.33 -19.16 -0.20
C ASP A 28 2.98 -19.40 -1.57
N ASP A 29 2.43 -18.80 -2.62
CA ASP A 29 2.92 -18.90 -4.00
C ASP A 29 3.91 -17.77 -4.36
N ALA A 30 4.05 -16.75 -3.51
CA ALA A 30 4.93 -15.62 -3.75
C ALA A 30 6.36 -15.84 -3.24
N GLU A 31 7.33 -15.27 -3.94
CA GLU A 31 8.71 -15.19 -3.45
C GLU A 31 8.80 -14.28 -2.22
N HIS A 32 9.21 -14.84 -1.08
CA HIS A 32 9.54 -14.07 0.12
C HIS A 32 11.04 -14.05 0.33
N SER A 33 11.56 -12.90 0.75
CA SER A 33 12.95 -12.75 1.16
C SER A 33 13.06 -11.73 2.29
N ASP A 34 14.25 -11.53 2.83
CA ASP A 34 14.47 -10.49 3.85
C ASP A 34 14.11 -9.06 3.36
N LYS A 35 14.00 -8.87 2.04
CA LYS A 35 13.75 -7.60 1.36
C LYS A 35 12.41 -7.54 0.62
N VAL A 36 11.66 -8.64 0.59
CA VAL A 36 10.38 -8.74 -0.12
C VAL A 36 9.38 -9.49 0.75
N VAL A 37 8.21 -8.90 0.94
CA VAL A 37 7.08 -9.53 1.62
C VAL A 37 5.84 -9.39 0.74
N SER A 38 5.16 -10.50 0.51
CA SER A 38 3.91 -10.54 -0.24
C SER A 38 2.76 -10.95 0.69
N LYS A 39 1.59 -10.38 0.45
CA LYS A 39 0.38 -10.65 1.24
C LYS A 39 -0.82 -10.66 0.32
N TYR A 40 -1.68 -11.64 0.52
CA TYR A 40 -2.97 -11.71 -0.12
C TYR A 40 -4.04 -11.01 0.73
N ILE A 41 -4.98 -10.33 0.08
CA ILE A 41 -6.13 -9.68 0.70
C ILE A 41 -7.38 -10.08 -0.07
N GLU A 42 -8.40 -10.54 0.65
CA GLU A 42 -9.74 -10.66 0.09
C GLU A 42 -10.42 -9.29 0.08
N ALA A 43 -10.91 -8.86 -1.08
CA ALA A 43 -11.53 -7.57 -1.25
C ALA A 43 -12.77 -7.64 -2.13
N THR A 44 -13.71 -6.73 -1.90
CA THR A 44 -14.91 -6.59 -2.74
C THR A 44 -14.62 -5.64 -3.90
N SER A 45 -14.91 -6.09 -5.12
CA SER A 45 -14.88 -5.29 -6.35
C SER A 45 -15.48 -3.89 -6.16
N GLY A 46 -14.79 -2.87 -6.64
CA GLY A 46 -15.19 -1.46 -6.57
C GLY A 46 -14.97 -0.79 -5.21
N SER A 47 -14.59 -1.54 -4.17
CA SER A 47 -14.32 -0.94 -2.86
C SER A 47 -13.06 -0.07 -2.91
N GLU A 48 -13.16 1.14 -2.35
CA GLU A 48 -12.02 2.03 -2.20
C GLU A 48 -11.00 1.47 -1.20
N PHE A 49 -9.72 1.66 -1.50
CA PHE A 49 -8.64 1.35 -0.56
C PHE A 49 -7.61 2.48 -0.51
N ARG A 50 -6.77 2.45 0.52
CA ARG A 50 -5.62 3.33 0.69
C ARG A 50 -4.41 2.53 1.15
N ILE A 51 -3.23 3.01 0.80
CA ILE A 51 -1.96 2.41 1.23
C ILE A 51 -1.49 3.18 2.47
N ARG A 52 -1.48 2.53 3.64
CA ARG A 52 -1.00 3.12 4.89
C ARG A 52 0.37 2.57 5.22
N TRP A 53 1.28 3.44 5.64
CA TRP A 53 2.56 3.04 6.23
C TRP A 53 2.71 3.58 7.63
N GLU A 54 3.39 2.79 8.45
CA GLU A 54 3.77 3.09 9.82
C GLU A 54 5.28 2.88 9.98
N LEU A 55 5.96 3.90 10.51
CA LEU A 55 7.36 3.83 10.91
C LEU A 55 7.45 3.90 12.43
N THR A 56 8.18 2.97 13.03
CA THR A 56 8.41 2.86 14.48
C THR A 56 9.87 2.55 14.78
N SER A 57 10.26 2.53 16.05
CA SER A 57 11.57 2.02 16.49
C SER A 57 11.71 0.51 16.18
N PRO A 58 12.89 0.01 15.73
CA PRO A 58 14.10 0.77 15.39
C PRO A 58 13.86 1.63 14.14
N TRP A 59 14.14 2.92 14.28
CA TRP A 59 13.86 3.88 13.21
C TRP A 59 14.79 3.66 12.03
N PRO A 60 14.32 3.86 10.78
CA PRO A 60 15.19 3.83 9.62
C PRO A 60 16.34 4.85 9.77
N ALA A 61 17.56 4.43 9.42
CA ALA A 61 18.76 5.27 9.54
C ALA A 61 18.76 6.47 8.59
N HIS A 62 17.91 6.45 7.55
CA HIS A 62 17.85 7.45 6.50
C HIS A 62 16.41 7.86 6.18
N THR A 63 16.27 8.96 5.43
CA THR A 63 15.00 9.31 4.79
C THR A 63 14.58 8.18 3.84
N LEU A 64 13.33 7.74 3.95
CA LEU A 64 12.78 6.74 3.03
C LEU A 64 12.08 7.42 1.86
N LEU A 65 12.23 6.83 0.68
CA LEU A 65 11.38 7.13 -0.47
C LEU A 65 10.50 5.90 -0.70
N LEU A 66 9.19 6.08 -0.55
CA LEU A 66 8.21 5.03 -0.83
C LEU A 66 7.66 5.27 -2.23
N TRP A 67 7.74 4.24 -3.08
CA TRP A 67 7.09 4.22 -4.39
C TRP A 67 5.87 3.32 -4.34
N PHE A 68 4.77 3.78 -4.93
CA PHE A 68 3.53 3.03 -5.00
C PHE A 68 3.30 2.55 -6.42
N TYR A 69 3.05 1.26 -6.56
CA TYR A 69 2.68 0.63 -7.81
C TYR A 69 1.32 -0.03 -7.65
N VAL A 70 0.40 0.26 -8.56
CA VAL A 70 -0.94 -0.36 -8.64
C VAL A 70 -1.09 -0.88 -10.06
N ASP A 71 -1.46 -2.15 -10.21
CA ASP A 71 -1.53 -2.84 -11.51
C ASP A 71 -0.26 -2.66 -12.35
N SER A 72 0.90 -2.81 -11.69
CA SER A 72 2.25 -2.61 -12.26
C SER A 72 2.56 -1.18 -12.77
N LYS A 73 1.70 -0.19 -12.51
CA LYS A 73 1.92 1.21 -12.88
C LYS A 73 2.35 2.01 -11.66
N CYS A 74 3.40 2.83 -11.80
CA CYS A 74 3.79 3.76 -10.74
C CYS A 74 2.73 4.86 -10.61
N VAL A 75 2.11 4.97 -9.45
CA VAL A 75 1.02 5.91 -9.16
C VAL A 75 1.43 7.06 -8.23
N GLY A 76 2.70 7.09 -7.83
CA GLY A 76 3.29 8.16 -7.06
C GLY A 76 4.34 7.66 -6.08
N GLY A 77 4.88 8.60 -5.31
CA GLY A 77 5.82 8.31 -4.24
C GLY A 77 5.91 9.44 -3.22
N VAL A 78 6.49 9.14 -2.07
CA VAL A 78 6.57 10.08 -0.95
C VAL A 78 7.88 9.94 -0.18
N TYR A 79 8.45 11.08 0.21
CA TYR A 79 9.59 11.14 1.11
C TYR A 79 9.13 11.12 2.57
N CYS A 80 9.53 10.08 3.30
CA CYS A 80 9.44 10.04 4.74
C CYS A 80 10.74 10.63 5.31
N HIS A 81 10.75 11.94 5.56
CA HIS A 81 11.94 12.61 6.07
C HIS A 81 12.29 12.16 7.49
N GLN A 82 13.58 11.87 7.73
CA GLN A 82 14.09 11.41 9.03
C GLN A 82 13.75 12.34 10.21
N ARG A 83 13.61 13.65 9.97
CA ARG A 83 13.15 14.63 10.98
C ARG A 83 11.76 14.35 11.55
N LYS A 84 10.95 13.51 10.89
CA LYS A 84 9.65 13.07 11.38
C LYS A 84 9.74 11.85 12.32
N TYR A 85 10.90 11.18 12.38
CA TYR A 85 11.12 10.00 13.21
C TYR A 85 11.40 10.43 14.66
N GLY A 86 11.10 9.56 15.64
CA GLY A 86 11.40 9.82 17.05
C GLY A 86 10.25 10.35 17.91
N ARG A 87 9.08 10.65 17.33
CA ARG A 87 7.85 10.98 18.10
C ARG A 87 7.01 9.74 18.41
N GLY A 88 7.66 8.64 18.79
CA GLY A 88 7.02 7.34 19.07
C GLY A 88 6.58 6.56 17.82
N LYS A 89 5.81 7.19 16.93
CA LYS A 89 5.34 6.62 15.66
C LYS A 89 5.16 7.69 14.59
N TYR A 90 5.49 7.38 13.33
CA TYR A 90 5.05 8.13 12.15
C TYR A 90 4.06 7.31 11.34
N THR A 91 2.90 7.86 11.00
CA THR A 91 1.89 7.19 10.18
C THR A 91 1.36 8.16 9.14
N ASP A 92 1.20 7.68 7.92
CA ASP A 92 0.69 8.46 6.82
C ASP A 92 0.03 7.54 5.78
N THR A 93 -0.68 8.08 4.80
CA THR A 93 -1.54 7.27 3.91
C THR A 93 -1.64 7.88 2.51
N GLN A 94 -1.51 7.04 1.49
CA GLN A 94 -1.75 7.37 0.09
C GLN A 94 -3.17 6.92 -0.29
N ALA A 95 -4.04 7.89 -0.56
CA ALA A 95 -5.46 7.63 -0.86
C ALA A 95 -5.77 7.42 -2.35
N GLY A 96 -4.83 7.74 -3.25
CA GLY A 96 -5.05 7.70 -4.69
C GLY A 96 -3.87 8.22 -5.50
N ALA A 97 -3.99 8.19 -6.82
CA ALA A 97 -3.04 8.80 -7.75
C ALA A 97 -3.43 10.27 -8.00
N SER A 98 -2.44 11.16 -8.07
CA SER A 98 -2.69 12.57 -8.38
C SER A 98 -2.37 12.88 -9.84
N SER A 99 -3.18 13.70 -10.49
CA SER A 99 -2.93 14.22 -11.84
C SER A 99 -3.26 15.70 -11.91
N ILE A 100 -2.58 16.43 -12.80
CA ILE A 100 -2.93 17.81 -13.12
C ILE A 100 -3.63 17.83 -14.48
N VAL A 101 -4.85 18.35 -14.52
CA VAL A 101 -5.61 18.57 -15.76
C VAL A 101 -6.04 20.03 -15.76
N ASP A 102 -5.66 20.77 -16.80
CA ASP A 102 -5.94 22.22 -16.95
C ASP A 102 -5.55 23.05 -15.70
N GLY A 103 -4.38 22.74 -15.12
CA GLY A 103 -3.87 23.42 -13.92
C GLY A 103 -4.58 23.06 -12.61
N ARG A 104 -5.55 22.14 -12.63
CA ARG A 104 -6.26 21.67 -11.43
C ARG A 104 -5.73 20.31 -11.00
N ASN A 105 -5.53 20.15 -9.70
CA ASN A 105 -5.16 18.87 -9.11
C ASN A 105 -6.40 17.99 -8.94
N PHE A 106 -6.32 16.78 -9.46
CA PHE A 106 -7.32 15.73 -9.28
C PHE A 106 -6.69 14.56 -8.51
N LEU A 107 -7.45 14.02 -7.56
CA LEU A 107 -7.10 12.79 -6.86
C LEU A 107 -8.00 11.66 -7.36
N HIS A 108 -7.40 10.70 -8.05
CA HIS A 108 -8.05 9.47 -8.47
C HIS A 108 -7.88 8.43 -7.38
N LYS A 109 -8.92 8.23 -6.57
CA LYS A 109 -8.88 7.27 -5.47
C LYS A 109 -8.66 5.86 -5.99
N PHE A 110 -7.93 5.06 -5.22
CA PHE A 110 -7.76 3.66 -5.55
C PHE A 110 -9.02 2.86 -5.21
N ALA A 111 -9.37 1.91 -6.06
CA ALA A 111 -10.42 0.95 -5.84
C ALA A 111 -10.03 -0.41 -6.43
N PHE A 112 -10.48 -1.49 -5.82
CA PHE A 112 -10.27 -2.83 -6.39
C PHE A 112 -11.04 -2.97 -7.69
N ALA A 113 -10.39 -3.45 -8.75
CA ALA A 113 -11.05 -3.70 -10.02
C ALA A 113 -12.16 -4.76 -9.84
N ALA A 114 -13.21 -4.66 -10.65
CA ALA A 114 -14.16 -5.75 -10.76
C ALA A 114 -13.49 -6.94 -11.46
N LEU A 115 -13.47 -8.09 -10.80
CA LEU A 115 -13.09 -9.35 -11.43
C LEU A 115 -14.22 -9.78 -12.38
N ASP A 116 -14.00 -9.64 -13.67
CA ASP A 116 -14.82 -10.28 -14.68
C ASP A 116 -14.30 -11.71 -14.88
N ILE A 117 -14.75 -12.63 -14.03
CA ILE A 117 -14.49 -14.06 -14.22
C ILE A 117 -15.45 -14.50 -15.32
N GLY A 118 -15.02 -14.37 -16.57
CA GLY A 118 -15.82 -14.80 -17.72
C GLY A 118 -16.40 -16.19 -17.46
N MET A 119 -17.72 -16.30 -17.47
CA MET A 119 -18.40 -17.59 -17.26
C MET A 119 -17.84 -18.60 -18.26
N CYS A 120 -17.13 -19.61 -17.76
CA CYS A 120 -16.97 -20.87 -18.49
C CYS A 120 -18.37 -21.50 -18.59
N ILE A 121 -19.08 -21.19 -19.67
CA ILE A 121 -20.24 -21.96 -20.11
C ILE A 121 -19.69 -23.33 -20.52
N GLY A 122 -19.83 -24.31 -19.64
CA GLY A 122 -19.61 -25.71 -19.97
C GLY A 122 -20.57 -26.11 -21.09
N LEU A 123 -20.00 -26.57 -22.20
CA LEU A 123 -20.68 -27.31 -23.26
C LEU A 123 -20.97 -28.75 -22.81
#